data_AF-A0A1T5E0B4-F1
#
_entry.id   AF-A0A1T5E0B4-F1
#
_cell.length_a   1.000
_cell.length_b   1.000
_cell.length_c   1.000
_cell.angle_alpha   90.00
_cell.angle_beta   90.00
_cell.angle_gamma   90.00
#
_symmetry.space_group_name_H-M   'P 1'
#
loop_
_entity.id
_entity.type
_entity.pdbx_description
1 polymer ?
#
loop_
_entity_poly.entity_id
_entity_poly.type
_entity_poly.pdbx_seq_one_letter_code
_entity_poly.pdbx_strand_id
1 'polypeptide(L)'
;MLRLGETSFNHVLDIIATMPNPDAEFPKGTMNRNVRDILAHLHYWHLLFLNWYEIGMGGQKPIMPEEGYSWKDTPELNKKIWLDAQCLSLPEVMISIEKSYAKIRNIIGSHTNEELFEKRRYKWTGSTSLGSYLISATSSHYDWAIKLIKKTQRI
;
A
#
# COMPACT_ATOMS: atom_id res chain seq x y z
N MET A 1 14.33 3.99 6.21
CA MET A 1 13.08 3.41 5.67
C MET A 1 12.02 3.25 6.75
N LEU A 2 12.27 2.41 7.77
CA LEU A 2 11.29 2.08 8.83
C LEU A 2 10.59 3.31 9.43
N ARG A 3 11.38 4.26 9.96
CA ARG A 3 10.85 5.52 10.55
C ARG A 3 9.99 6.32 9.58
N LEU A 4 10.40 6.42 8.31
CA LEU A 4 9.64 7.18 7.31
C LEU A 4 8.29 6.52 7.01
N GLY A 5 8.27 5.19 6.88
CA GLY A 5 7.04 4.43 6.71
C GLY A 5 6.11 4.60 7.91
N GLU A 6 6.63 4.57 9.13
CA GLU A 6 5.87 4.79 10.37
C GLU A 6 5.30 6.21 10.46
N THR A 7 6.12 7.25 10.27
CA THR A 7 5.65 8.63 10.28
C THR A 7 4.56 8.88 9.24
N SER A 8 4.72 8.34 8.03
CA SER A 8 3.75 8.56 6.95
C SER A 8 2.45 7.79 7.18
N PHE A 9 2.53 6.56 7.71
CA PHE A 9 1.34 5.78 8.06
C PHE A 9 0.55 6.44 9.20
N ASN A 10 1.22 6.86 10.26
CA ASN A 10 0.57 7.56 11.37
C ASN A 10 -0.10 8.85 10.89
N HIS A 11 0.54 9.61 10.00
CA HIS A 11 -0.07 10.81 9.42
C HIS A 11 -1.33 10.51 8.59
N VAL A 12 -1.42 9.36 7.91
CA VAL A 12 -2.68 8.92 7.28
C VAL A 12 -3.76 8.74 8.36
N LEU A 13 -3.45 8.03 9.44
CA LEU A 13 -4.40 7.76 10.53
C LEU A 13 -4.82 9.05 11.25
N ASP A 14 -3.88 9.96 11.53
CA ASP A 14 -4.15 11.24 12.20
C ASP A 14 -5.10 12.12 11.37
N ILE A 15 -4.92 12.17 10.05
CA ILE A 15 -5.84 12.90 9.16
C ILE A 15 -7.23 12.27 9.24
N ILE A 16 -7.33 10.93 9.17
CA ILE A 16 -8.62 10.24 9.20
C ILE A 16 -9.32 10.46 10.55
N ALA A 17 -8.60 10.37 11.66
CA ALA A 17 -9.13 10.54 13.01
C ALA A 17 -9.68 11.96 13.27
N THR A 18 -9.22 12.96 12.51
CA THR A 18 -9.71 14.35 12.59
C THR A 18 -10.83 14.64 11.59
N MET A 19 -11.22 13.70 10.72
CA MET A 19 -12.32 13.89 9.78
C MET A 19 -13.68 13.83 10.49
N PRO A 20 -14.58 14.80 10.24
CA PRO A 20 -15.92 14.78 10.84
C PRO A 20 -16.79 13.63 10.31
N ASN A 21 -16.55 13.20 9.07
CA ASN A 21 -17.23 12.07 8.46
C ASN A 21 -16.29 11.35 7.47
N PRO A 22 -15.50 10.34 7.91
CA PRO A 22 -14.58 9.61 7.05
C PRO A 22 -15.27 8.71 6.01
N ASP A 23 -16.54 8.37 6.22
CA ASP A 23 -17.36 7.61 5.26
C ASP A 23 -17.95 8.49 4.15
N ALA A 24 -17.89 9.82 4.29
CA ALA A 24 -18.40 10.73 3.28
C ALA A 24 -17.69 10.54 1.93
N GLU A 25 -18.49 10.58 0.85
CA GLU A 25 -17.92 10.59 -0.47
C GLU A 25 -17.16 11.89 -0.75
N PHE A 26 -15.95 11.73 -1.25
CA PHE A 26 -15.14 12.75 -1.87
C PHE A 26 -15.80 13.29 -3.15
N PRO A 27 -15.49 14.53 -3.54
CA PRO A 27 -15.92 15.09 -4.82
C PRO A 27 -15.56 14.17 -6.00
N LYS A 28 -16.40 14.21 -7.05
CA LYS A 28 -16.15 13.46 -8.29
C LYS A 28 -14.78 13.83 -8.88
N GLY A 29 -14.08 12.84 -9.45
CA GLY A 29 -12.77 13.03 -10.10
C GLY A 29 -11.66 12.10 -9.63
N THR A 30 -11.94 11.24 -8.66
CA THR A 30 -11.08 10.14 -8.21
C THR A 30 -11.86 8.83 -8.20
N MET A 31 -11.16 7.71 -8.43
CA MET A 31 -11.73 6.37 -8.29
C MET A 31 -11.98 6.03 -6.82
N ASN A 32 -11.02 6.29 -5.94
CA ASN A 32 -11.20 6.08 -4.50
C ASN A 32 -12.06 7.22 -3.97
N ARG A 33 -13.30 6.90 -3.58
CA ARG A 33 -14.36 7.85 -3.29
C ARG A 33 -14.50 8.20 -1.82
N ASN A 34 -13.89 7.48 -0.90
CA ASN A 34 -13.91 7.78 0.53
C ASN A 34 -12.68 7.21 1.21
N VAL A 35 -12.59 7.33 2.54
CA VAL A 35 -11.46 6.80 3.31
C VAL A 35 -11.35 5.28 3.17
N ARG A 36 -12.47 4.55 3.20
CA ARG A 36 -12.48 3.09 3.03
C ARG A 36 -11.76 2.69 1.74
N ASP A 37 -12.10 3.32 0.61
CA ASP A 37 -11.51 2.99 -0.69
C ASP A 37 -9.98 3.21 -0.68
N ILE A 38 -9.50 4.30 -0.06
CA ILE A 38 -8.06 4.58 0.07
C ILE A 38 -7.37 3.51 0.93
N LEU A 39 -7.94 3.18 2.08
CA LEU A 39 -7.33 2.19 2.98
C LEU A 39 -7.36 0.79 2.38
N ALA A 40 -8.42 0.43 1.65
CA ALA A 40 -8.52 -0.85 0.97
C ALA A 40 -7.45 -0.96 -0.11
N HIS A 41 -7.23 0.13 -0.85
CA HIS A 41 -6.17 0.22 -1.84
C HIS A 41 -4.78 0.00 -1.22
N LEU A 42 -4.44 0.75 -0.16
CA LEU A 42 -3.17 0.59 0.55
C LEU A 42 -3.00 -0.84 1.08
N HIS A 43 -4.04 -1.37 1.74
CA HIS A 43 -4.06 -2.73 2.26
C HIS A 43 -3.79 -3.77 1.17
N TYR A 44 -4.47 -3.70 0.03
CA TYR A 44 -4.28 -4.64 -1.06
C TYR A 44 -2.85 -4.60 -1.61
N TRP A 45 -2.28 -3.40 -1.77
CA TRP A 45 -0.88 -3.27 -2.20
C TRP A 45 0.12 -3.79 -1.17
N HIS A 46 -0.20 -3.75 0.13
CA HIS A 46 0.56 -4.49 1.13
C HIS A 46 0.47 -6.00 0.91
N LEU A 47 -0.74 -6.54 0.66
CA LEU A 47 -0.92 -7.98 0.43
C LEU A 47 -0.16 -8.48 -0.80
N LEU A 48 -0.22 -7.72 -1.90
CA LEU A 48 0.56 -8.01 -3.10
C LEU A 48 2.05 -8.08 -2.78
N PHE A 49 2.59 -7.08 -2.09
CA PHE A 49 3.99 -7.10 -1.68
C PHE A 49 4.33 -8.28 -0.77
N LEU A 50 3.49 -8.58 0.23
CA LEU A 50 3.72 -9.68 1.17
C LEU A 50 3.81 -11.01 0.42
N ASN A 51 2.92 -11.23 -0.55
CA ASN A 51 2.95 -12.42 -1.41
C ASN A 51 4.22 -12.47 -2.27
N TRP A 52 4.63 -11.36 -2.89
CA TRP A 52 5.87 -11.31 -3.67
C TRP A 52 7.10 -11.60 -2.80
N TYR A 53 7.12 -11.04 -1.59
CA TYR A 53 8.19 -11.24 -0.63
C TYR A 53 8.28 -12.70 -0.21
N GLU A 54 7.16 -13.34 0.15
CA GLU A 54 7.13 -14.75 0.54
C GLU A 54 7.66 -15.67 -0.57
N ILE A 55 7.11 -15.54 -1.78
CA ILE A 55 7.52 -16.34 -2.95
C ILE A 55 8.98 -16.06 -3.32
N GLY A 56 9.35 -14.77 -3.37
CA GLY A 56 10.66 -14.29 -3.76
C GLY A 56 11.77 -14.74 -2.81
N MET A 57 11.52 -14.63 -1.50
CA MET A 57 12.45 -15.07 -0.46
C MET A 57 12.52 -16.60 -0.37
N GLY A 58 11.46 -17.30 -0.79
CA GLY A 58 11.48 -18.76 -1.04
C GLY A 58 12.31 -19.20 -2.25
N GLY A 59 12.97 -18.27 -2.95
CA GLY A 59 13.85 -18.56 -4.10
C GLY A 59 13.13 -18.67 -5.44
N GLN A 60 11.81 -18.44 -5.47
CA GLN A 60 11.01 -18.44 -6.69
C GLN A 60 10.88 -17.03 -7.27
N LYS A 61 10.34 -16.92 -8.48
CA LYS A 61 10.02 -15.63 -9.10
C LYS A 61 8.51 -15.37 -8.95
N PRO A 62 8.09 -14.38 -8.14
CA PRO A 62 6.69 -14.03 -8.03
C PRO A 62 6.17 -13.44 -9.35
N ILE A 63 4.89 -13.70 -9.62
CA ILE A 63 4.14 -12.99 -10.65
C ILE A 63 3.80 -11.61 -10.09
N MET A 64 4.18 -10.55 -10.81
CA MET A 64 3.97 -9.16 -10.38
C MET A 64 3.35 -8.32 -11.51
N PRO A 65 2.32 -7.49 -11.21
CA PRO A 65 1.75 -7.26 -9.88
C PRO A 65 0.84 -8.40 -9.37
N GLU A 66 0.09 -9.06 -10.25
CA GLU A 66 -0.82 -10.17 -9.92
C GLU A 66 -1.00 -11.05 -11.16
N GLU A 67 -1.43 -12.30 -10.98
CA GLU A 67 -1.76 -13.18 -12.09
C GLU A 67 -2.83 -12.56 -13.02
N GLY A 68 -2.59 -12.63 -14.33
CA GLY A 68 -3.45 -12.01 -15.34
C GLY A 68 -3.24 -10.50 -15.55
N TYR A 69 -2.40 -9.85 -14.74
CA TYR A 69 -2.11 -8.42 -14.86
C TYR A 69 -0.61 -8.17 -15.07
N SER A 70 -0.29 -7.18 -15.89
CA SER A 70 1.05 -6.61 -15.98
C SER A 70 1.06 -5.17 -15.44
N TRP A 71 2.24 -4.58 -15.29
CA TRP A 71 2.35 -3.20 -14.76
C TRP A 71 1.60 -2.15 -15.59
N LYS A 72 1.40 -2.36 -16.89
CA LYS A 72 0.56 -1.47 -17.72
C LYS A 72 -0.94 -1.58 -17.40
N ASP A 73 -1.37 -2.70 -16.84
CA ASP A 73 -2.77 -3.00 -16.48
C ASP A 73 -3.06 -2.59 -15.02
N THR A 74 -2.15 -1.83 -14.39
CA THR A 74 -2.32 -1.33 -13.03
C THR A 74 -3.61 -0.50 -12.86
N PRO A 75 -4.04 0.34 -13.81
CA PRO A 75 -5.33 1.03 -13.70
C PRO A 75 -6.53 0.07 -13.58
N GLU A 76 -6.55 -1.00 -14.37
CA GLU A 76 -7.58 -2.03 -14.37
C GLU A 76 -7.55 -2.84 -13.08
N LEU A 77 -6.36 -3.23 -12.61
CA LEU A 77 -6.16 -3.88 -11.31
C LEU A 77 -6.68 -2.99 -10.18
N ASN A 78 -6.35 -1.70 -10.20
CA ASN A 78 -6.83 -0.74 -9.21
C ASN A 78 -8.35 -0.61 -9.22
N LYS A 79 -8.99 -0.66 -10.38
CA LYS A 79 -10.45 -0.68 -10.50
C LYS A 79 -11.06 -1.95 -9.90
N LYS A 80 -10.43 -3.11 -10.12
CA LYS A 80 -10.84 -4.36 -9.46
C LYS A 80 -10.76 -4.22 -7.94
N ILE A 81 -9.62 -3.76 -7.41
CA ILE A 81 -9.44 -3.53 -5.97
C ILE A 81 -10.53 -2.62 -5.41
N TRP A 82 -10.85 -1.53 -6.12
CA TRP A 82 -11.91 -0.62 -5.72
C TRP A 82 -13.29 -1.30 -5.70
N LEU A 83 -13.64 -2.10 -6.72
CA LEU A 83 -14.89 -2.86 -6.76
C LEU A 83 -14.98 -3.85 -5.59
N ASP A 84 -13.90 -4.58 -5.33
CA ASP A 84 -13.81 -5.54 -4.23
C ASP A 84 -13.96 -4.85 -2.87
N ALA A 85 -13.45 -3.62 -2.72
CA ALA A 85 -13.58 -2.84 -1.49
C ALA A 85 -15.02 -2.40 -1.17
N GLN A 86 -15.94 -2.43 -2.14
CA GLN A 86 -17.31 -1.94 -1.93
C GLN A 86 -18.13 -2.81 -0.97
N CYS A 87 -17.73 -4.07 -0.77
CA CYS A 87 -18.36 -4.96 0.20
C CYS A 87 -17.82 -4.79 1.63
N LEU A 88 -16.79 -3.96 1.83
CA LEU A 88 -16.18 -3.71 3.13
C LEU A 88 -16.77 -2.45 3.78
N SER A 89 -16.80 -2.44 5.11
CA SER A 89 -16.99 -1.25 5.93
C SER A 89 -15.66 -0.58 6.27
N LEU A 90 -15.72 0.71 6.65
CA LEU A 90 -14.53 1.44 7.10
C LEU A 90 -13.84 0.78 8.32
N PRO A 91 -14.55 0.32 9.37
CA PRO A 91 -13.91 -0.40 10.48
C PRO A 91 -13.20 -1.69 10.06
N GLU A 92 -13.78 -2.47 9.14
CA GLU A 92 -13.15 -3.71 8.67
C GLU A 92 -11.85 -3.46 7.93
N VAL A 93 -11.81 -2.43 7.07
CA VAL A 93 -10.60 -2.09 6.34
C VAL A 93 -9.53 -1.45 7.23
N MET A 94 -9.93 -0.68 8.26
CA MET A 94 -9.00 -0.15 9.28
C MET A 94 -8.27 -1.28 10.01
N ILE A 95 -9.00 -2.30 10.46
CA ILE A 95 -8.40 -3.49 11.10
C ILE A 95 -7.48 -4.22 10.11
N SER A 96 -7.88 -4.33 8.85
CA SER A 96 -7.14 -5.07 7.83
C SER A 96 -5.83 -4.37 7.44
N ILE A 97 -5.88 -3.05 7.25
CA ILE A 97 -4.69 -2.27 6.91
C ILE A 97 -3.69 -2.28 8.06
N GLU A 98 -4.11 -2.13 9.32
CA GLU A 98 -3.23 -2.21 10.50
C GLU A 98 -2.49 -3.55 10.58
N LYS A 99 -3.19 -4.66 10.36
CA LYS A 99 -2.58 -6.00 10.32
C LYS A 99 -1.54 -6.11 9.22
N SER A 100 -1.86 -5.64 8.01
CA SER A 100 -0.91 -5.67 6.89
C SER A 100 0.28 -4.74 7.10
N TYR A 101 0.06 -3.56 7.67
CA TYR A 101 1.10 -2.61 8.05
C TYR A 101 2.08 -3.24 9.05
N ALA A 102 1.57 -3.91 10.09
CA ALA A 102 2.42 -4.57 11.08
C ALA A 102 3.32 -5.64 10.45
N LYS A 103 2.80 -6.44 9.50
CA LYS A 103 3.58 -7.43 8.75
C LYS A 103 4.69 -6.78 7.92
N ILE A 104 4.37 -5.72 7.18
CA ILE A 104 5.34 -4.97 6.38
C ILE A 104 6.42 -4.35 7.28
N ARG A 105 6.02 -3.74 8.40
CA ARG A 105 6.94 -3.13 9.37
C ARG A 105 7.91 -4.17 9.92
N ASN A 106 7.44 -5.37 10.24
CA ASN A 106 8.29 -6.46 10.71
C ASN A 106 9.31 -6.87 9.65
N ILE A 107 8.92 -6.98 8.38
CA ILE A 107 9.85 -7.27 7.26
C ILE A 107 10.92 -6.18 7.14
N ILE A 108 10.52 -4.90 7.18
CA ILE A 108 11.50 -3.79 7.10
C ILE A 108 12.46 -3.85 8.30
N GLY A 109 11.95 -4.16 9.49
CA GLY A 109 12.74 -4.24 10.72
C GLY A 109 13.66 -5.46 10.81
N SER A 110 13.38 -6.53 10.07
CA SER A 110 14.20 -7.75 10.05
C SER A 110 15.38 -7.68 9.09
N HIS A 111 15.48 -6.65 8.26
CA HIS A 111 16.54 -6.49 7.26
C HIS A 111 17.52 -5.37 7.63
N THR A 112 18.79 -5.57 7.26
CA THR A 112 19.78 -4.48 7.31
C THR A 112 19.57 -3.47 6.17
N ASN A 113 20.23 -2.32 6.26
CA ASN A 113 20.19 -1.34 5.16
C ASN A 113 20.78 -1.92 3.87
N GLU A 114 21.86 -2.68 3.96
CA GLU A 114 22.50 -3.34 2.82
C GLU A 114 21.49 -4.30 2.17
N GLU A 115 20.80 -5.11 2.97
CA GLU A 115 19.77 -6.02 2.46
C GLU A 115 18.60 -5.30 1.78
N LEU A 116 18.21 -4.15 2.30
CA LEU A 116 17.13 -3.35 1.73
C LEU A 116 17.56 -2.60 0.45
N PHE A 117 18.80 -2.15 0.35
CA PHE A 117 19.19 -1.16 -0.66
C PHE A 117 20.24 -1.62 -1.67
N GLU A 118 20.90 -2.76 -1.44
CA GLU A 118 21.73 -3.39 -2.45
C GLU A 118 20.85 -3.84 -3.64
N LYS A 119 21.16 -3.30 -4.82
CA LYS A 119 20.45 -3.66 -6.06
C LYS A 119 20.85 -5.07 -6.48
N ARG A 120 19.92 -5.80 -7.10
CA ARG A 120 20.15 -7.17 -7.62
C ARG A 120 20.57 -8.20 -6.56
N ARG A 121 20.49 -7.85 -5.26
CA ARG A 121 20.77 -8.79 -4.16
C ARG A 121 19.84 -10.00 -4.21
N TYR A 122 18.55 -9.75 -4.35
CA TYR A 122 17.54 -10.80 -4.47
C TYR A 122 17.15 -10.96 -5.93
N LYS A 123 17.26 -12.18 -6.47
CA LYS A 123 16.97 -12.45 -7.90
C LYS A 123 15.56 -11.99 -8.31
N TRP A 124 14.58 -12.12 -7.42
CA TRP A 124 13.20 -11.78 -7.68
C TRP A 124 12.95 -10.27 -7.78
N THR A 125 13.83 -9.42 -7.23
CA THR A 125 13.72 -7.95 -7.35
C THR A 125 14.32 -7.42 -8.66
N GLY A 126 14.78 -8.29 -9.56
CA GLY A 126 15.31 -7.92 -10.86
C GLY A 126 16.50 -6.98 -10.76
N SER A 127 16.44 -5.82 -11.42
CA SER A 127 17.51 -4.82 -11.43
C SER A 127 17.49 -3.88 -10.21
N THR A 128 16.43 -3.92 -9.39
CA THR A 128 16.23 -3.01 -8.26
C THR A 128 16.55 -3.67 -6.91
N SER A 129 16.35 -2.94 -5.82
CA SER A 129 16.48 -3.44 -4.45
C SER A 129 15.12 -3.78 -3.83
N LEU A 130 15.12 -4.61 -2.79
CA LEU A 130 13.93 -4.92 -1.99
C LEU A 130 13.26 -3.65 -1.45
N GLY A 131 14.09 -2.70 -0.99
CA GLY A 131 13.67 -1.41 -0.49
C GLY A 131 12.87 -0.58 -1.49
N SER A 132 13.12 -0.68 -2.79
CA SER A 132 12.29 0.03 -3.78
C SER A 132 10.84 -0.44 -3.79
N TYR A 133 10.62 -1.76 -3.71
CA TYR A 133 9.26 -2.31 -3.61
C TYR A 133 8.59 -1.94 -2.28
N LEU A 134 9.33 -2.01 -1.17
CA LEU A 134 8.84 -1.60 0.15
C LEU A 134 8.45 -0.11 0.19
N ILE A 135 9.29 0.79 -0.36
CA ILE A 135 8.97 2.23 -0.44
C ILE A 135 7.72 2.46 -1.28
N SER A 136 7.60 1.75 -2.41
CA SER A 136 6.44 1.84 -3.29
C SER A 136 5.15 1.38 -2.60
N ALA A 137 5.21 0.34 -1.76
CA ALA A 137 4.05 -0.16 -1.02
C ALA A 137 3.76 0.62 0.26
N THR A 138 4.73 1.38 0.81
CA THR A 138 4.61 2.08 2.09
C THR A 138 4.71 3.58 1.96
N SER A 139 5.83 4.21 2.34
CA SER A 139 5.94 5.67 2.51
C SER A 139 5.51 6.45 1.27
N SER A 140 5.90 6.01 0.06
CA SER A 140 5.47 6.67 -1.17
C SER A 140 3.96 6.55 -1.40
N HIS A 141 3.37 5.43 -0.97
CA HIS A 141 1.95 5.18 -1.14
C HIS A 141 1.12 5.93 -0.09
N TYR A 142 1.61 5.99 1.15
CA TYR A 142 1.01 6.79 2.20
C TYR A 142 1.05 8.28 1.86
N ASP A 143 2.14 8.78 1.26
CA ASP A 143 2.21 10.15 0.74
C ASP A 143 1.15 10.43 -0.34
N TRP A 144 0.89 9.46 -1.22
CA TRP A 144 -0.21 9.56 -2.18
C TRP A 144 -1.58 9.64 -1.47
N ALA A 145 -1.82 8.78 -0.49
CA ALA A 145 -3.07 8.77 0.27
C ALA A 145 -3.30 10.11 0.99
N ILE A 146 -2.27 10.63 1.68
CA ILE A 146 -2.29 11.94 2.35
C ILE A 146 -2.64 13.05 1.35
N LYS A 147 -1.98 13.07 0.18
CA LYS A 147 -2.23 14.07 -0.86
C LYS A 147 -3.67 13.99 -1.38
N LEU A 148 -4.19 12.79 -1.58
CA LEU A 148 -5.55 12.58 -2.05
C LEU A 148 -6.58 13.08 -1.03
N ILE A 149 -6.46 12.65 0.24
CA ILE A 149 -7.38 13.07 1.32
C ILE A 149 -7.35 14.58 1.52
N LYS A 150 -6.15 15.19 1.56
CA LYS A 150 -6.04 16.65 1.71
C LYS A 150 -6.63 17.41 0.53
N LYS A 151 -6.55 16.86 -0.69
CA LYS A 151 -7.15 17.49 -1.87
C LYS A 151 -8.68 17.49 -1.78
N THR A 152 -9.28 16.45 -1.22
CA THR A 152 -10.74 16.32 -1.13
C THR A 152 -11.34 17.13 0.01
N GLN A 153 -10.56 17.49 1.04
CA GLN A 153 -10.98 18.37 2.14
C GLN A 153 -10.86 19.88 1.85
N ARG A 154 -10.14 20.28 0.80
CA ARG A 154 -9.94 21.69 0.42
C ARG A 154 -11.06 22.26 -0.46
N ILE A 155 -12.09 21.46 -0.72
CA ILE A 155 -13.24 21.74 -1.58
C ILE A 155 -14.46 21.80 -0.67
#